data_AF-A0A947WB75-F1
#
_entry.id   AF-A0A947WB75-F1
#
_cell.length_a   1.000
_cell.length_b   1.000
_cell.length_c   1.000
_cell.angle_alpha   90.00
_cell.angle_beta   90.00
_cell.angle_gamma   90.00
#
_symmetry.space_group_name_H-M   'P 1'
#
loop_
_entity.id
_entity.type
_entity.pdbx_description
1 polymer ?
#
loop_
_entity_poly.entity_id
_entity_poly.type
_entity_poly.pdbx_seq_one_letter_code
_entity_poly.pdbx_strand_id
1 'polypeptide(L)'
;MLNTFPDLLTFAFMAPLILRVVAGSYFIKQAWIELIKYKKRKTNAPRPLRMLSAIGGILLILGFLTQVTSLFLILIVIFNLIDRIRMKKLEENKLNIYILLLGILLSLLLSGAGFLAIDMPL
;
A
#
# COMPACT_ATOMS: atom_id res chain seq x y z
N MET A 1 18.01 -6.81 25.71
CA MET A 1 16.63 -6.98 26.24
C MET A 1 16.27 -8.46 26.13
N LEU A 2 15.66 -9.05 27.16
CA LEU A 2 15.14 -10.40 27.08
C LEU A 2 13.94 -10.38 26.11
N ASN A 3 14.11 -10.89 24.90
CA ASN A 3 12.97 -11.14 24.02
C ASN A 3 12.40 -12.52 24.39
N THR A 4 11.07 -12.64 24.48
CA THR A 4 10.39 -13.91 24.73
C THR A 4 10.73 -14.96 23.66
N PHE A 5 10.96 -14.50 22.42
CA PHE A 5 11.29 -15.36 21.29
C PHE A 5 12.43 -14.76 20.45
N PRO A 6 13.70 -14.88 20.90
CA PRO A 6 14.84 -14.31 20.19
C PRO A 6 15.02 -14.91 18.80
N ASP A 7 14.67 -16.18 18.62
CA ASP A 7 14.80 -16.86 17.32
C ASP A 7 13.83 -16.29 16.27
N LEU A 8 12.66 -15.77 16.65
CA LEU A 8 11.73 -15.14 15.70
C LEU A 8 12.27 -13.82 15.12
N LEU A 9 13.12 -13.10 15.86
CA LEU A 9 13.76 -11.88 15.36
C LEU A 9 14.67 -12.16 14.16
N THR A 10 15.15 -13.39 14.01
CA THR A 10 15.93 -13.76 12.81
C THR A 10 15.14 -13.52 11.53
N PHE A 11 13.81 -13.68 11.55
CA PHE A 11 12.93 -13.44 10.40
C PHE A 11 12.49 -11.98 10.24
N ALA A 12 13.07 -11.03 10.98
CA ALA A 12 12.68 -9.61 10.90
C ALA A 12 12.81 -9.05 9.47
N PHE A 13 13.74 -9.56 8.67
CA PHE A 13 13.90 -9.19 7.26
C PHE A 13 12.73 -9.59 6.35
N MET A 14 11.86 -10.51 6.80
CA MET A 14 10.63 -10.91 6.10
C MET A 14 9.46 -9.96 6.38
N ALA A 15 9.52 -9.14 7.44
CA ALA A 15 8.43 -8.24 7.79
C ALA A 15 8.09 -7.26 6.65
N PRO A 16 9.06 -6.59 5.99
CA PRO A 16 8.75 -5.74 4.84
C PRO A 16 8.11 -6.50 3.68
N LEU A 17 8.51 -7.75 3.43
CA LEU A 17 7.91 -8.58 2.37
C LEU A 17 6.40 -8.79 2.61
N ILE A 18 6.02 -9.17 3.84
CA ILE A 18 4.62 -9.38 4.21
C ILE A 18 3.82 -8.09 4.02
N LEU A 19 4.36 -6.97 4.51
CA LEU A 19 3.76 -5.65 4.37
C LEU A 19 3.57 -5.26 2.89
N ARG A 20 4.57 -5.51 2.04
CA ARG A 20 4.50 -5.26 0.59
C ARG A 20 3.41 -6.08 -0.09
N VAL A 21 3.35 -7.38 0.20
CA VAL A 21 2.34 -8.26 -0.41
C VAL A 21 0.93 -7.83 -0.01
N VAL A 22 0.71 -7.52 1.28
CA VAL A 22 -0.61 -7.10 1.78
C VAL A 22 -1.05 -5.76 1.17
N ALA A 23 -0.20 -4.72 1.26
CA ALA A 23 -0.52 -3.41 0.73
C ALA A 23 -0.66 -3.43 -0.80
N GLY A 24 0.27 -4.08 -1.50
CA GLY A 24 0.24 -4.17 -2.96
C GLY A 24 -0.99 -4.90 -3.47
N SER A 25 -1.36 -6.02 -2.83
CA SER A 25 -2.58 -6.77 -3.18
C SER A 25 -3.84 -5.92 -2.98
N TYR A 26 -3.89 -5.11 -1.93
CA TYR A 26 -5.00 -4.18 -1.71
C TYR A 26 -5.14 -3.18 -2.85
N PHE A 27 -4.05 -2.52 -3.26
CA PHE A 27 -4.08 -1.54 -4.34
C PHE A 27 -4.48 -2.16 -5.69
N ILE A 28 -3.93 -3.34 -6.01
CA ILE A 28 -4.26 -4.07 -7.24
C ILE A 28 -5.75 -4.43 -7.24
N LYS A 29 -6.26 -5.01 -6.15
CA LYS A 29 -7.68 -5.36 -6.04
C LYS A 29 -8.58 -4.14 -6.17
N GLN A 30 -8.25 -3.04 -5.50
CA GLN A 30 -9.04 -1.82 -5.57
C GLN A 30 -9.05 -1.24 -6.98
N ALA A 31 -7.89 -1.16 -7.64
CA ALA A 31 -7.80 -0.68 -9.01
C ALA A 31 -8.55 -1.58 -10.00
N TRP A 32 -8.46 -2.91 -9.84
CA TRP A 32 -9.22 -3.87 -10.64
C TRP A 32 -10.73 -3.64 -10.54
N ILE A 33 -11.24 -3.46 -9.31
CA ILE A 33 -12.65 -3.18 -9.05
C ILE A 33 -13.08 -1.86 -9.73
N GLU A 34 -12.25 -0.82 -9.67
CA GLU A 34 -12.59 0.50 -10.19
C GLU A 34 -12.40 0.64 -11.71
N LEU A 35 -11.46 -0.09 -12.32
CA LEU A 35 -11.17 -0.01 -13.76
C LEU A 35 -12.04 -0.96 -14.58
N ILE A 36 -12.25 -2.18 -14.09
CA ILE A 36 -12.89 -3.26 -14.87
C ILE A 36 -14.31 -3.49 -14.39
N LYS A 37 -14.51 -3.73 -13.09
CA LYS A 37 -15.79 -4.23 -12.57
C LYS A 37 -16.87 -3.14 -12.46
N TYR A 38 -16.49 -1.91 -12.08
CA TYR A 38 -17.44 -0.82 -11.88
C TYR A 38 -17.03 0.45 -12.63
N LYS A 39 -17.24 0.48 -13.96
CA LYS A 39 -17.08 1.69 -14.79
C LYS A 39 -17.85 2.92 -14.24
N LYS A 40 -18.93 2.71 -13.47
CA LYS A 40 -19.81 3.76 -12.92
C LYS A 40 -19.54 4.14 -11.45
N ARG A 41 -18.49 3.63 -10.80
CA ARG A 41 -18.21 4.04 -9.41
C ARG A 41 -17.90 5.55 -9.43
N LYS A 42 -18.79 6.37 -8.85
CA LYS A 42 -18.62 7.83 -8.70
C LYS A 42 -17.48 8.10 -7.70
N THR A 43 -16.24 7.93 -8.16
CA THR A 43 -15.02 8.41 -7.53
C THR A 43 -14.52 9.57 -8.38
N ASN A 44 -14.07 10.67 -7.78
CA ASN A 44 -13.52 11.77 -8.57
C ASN A 44 -12.08 11.49 -9.04
N ALA A 45 -11.47 10.40 -8.55
CA ALA A 45 -10.13 9.99 -8.96
C ALA A 45 -10.06 9.79 -10.48
N PRO A 46 -9.17 10.53 -11.18
CA PRO A 46 -9.03 10.40 -12.62
C PRO A 46 -8.52 9.00 -12.97
N ARG A 47 -8.93 8.48 -14.14
CA ARG A 47 -8.49 7.17 -14.65
C ARG A 47 -6.96 6.92 -14.55
N PRO A 48 -6.06 7.87 -14.88
CA PRO A 48 -4.63 7.68 -14.72
C PRO A 48 -4.21 7.38 -13.27
N LEU A 49 -4.83 8.02 -12.27
CA LEU A 49 -4.49 7.78 -10.86
C LEU A 49 -4.79 6.34 -10.43
N ARG A 50 -5.86 5.75 -10.98
CA ARG A 50 -6.25 4.36 -10.74
C ARG A 50 -5.32 3.36 -11.42
N MET A 51 -4.79 3.71 -12.60
CA MET A 51 -3.77 2.88 -13.25
C MET A 51 -2.44 2.97 -12.50
N LEU A 52 -2.06 4.17 -12.05
CA LEU A 52 -0.87 4.39 -11.26
C LEU A 52 -0.93 3.66 -9.91
N SER A 53 -2.10 3.58 -9.26
CA SER A 53 -2.24 2.78 -8.04
C SER A 53 -2.09 1.27 -8.30
N ALA A 54 -2.58 0.76 -9.44
CA ALA A 54 -2.39 -0.63 -9.84
C ALA A 54 -0.89 -0.94 -10.09
N ILE A 55 -0.23 -0.09 -10.86
CA ILE A 55 1.19 -0.20 -11.19
C ILE A 55 2.01 -0.12 -9.90
N GLY A 56 1.75 0.88 -9.05
CA GLY A 56 2.40 1.03 -7.75
C GLY A 56 2.20 -0.20 -6.86
N GLY A 57 1.02 -0.80 -6.85
CA GLY A 57 0.77 -2.06 -6.13
C GLY A 57 1.64 -3.22 -6.64
N ILE A 58 1.81 -3.36 -7.96
CA ILE A 58 2.67 -4.38 -8.57
C ILE A 58 4.14 -4.12 -8.22
N LEU A 59 4.61 -2.87 -8.37
CA LEU A 59 5.98 -2.47 -8.02
C LEU A 59 6.29 -2.75 -6.56
N LEU A 60 5.33 -2.48 -5.67
CA LEU A 60 5.46 -2.75 -4.25
C LEU A 60 5.62 -4.27 -3.99
N ILE A 61 4.80 -5.12 -4.60
CA ILE A 61 4.92 -6.59 -4.45
C ILE A 61 6.29 -7.08 -4.94
N LEU A 62 6.71 -6.63 -6.11
CA LEU A 62 8.02 -6.99 -6.68
C LEU A 62 9.19 -6.42 -5.88
N GLY A 63 8.94 -5.45 -5.00
CA GLY A 63 9.98 -4.80 -4.24
C GLY A 63 10.87 -3.92 -5.10
N PHE A 64 10.28 -3.24 -6.10
CA PHE A 64 10.98 -2.30 -6.97
C PHE A 64 10.65 -0.86 -6.57
N LEU A 65 11.68 -0.03 -6.49
CA LEU A 65 11.71 1.32 -5.94
C LEU A 65 10.81 1.47 -4.71
N THR A 66 10.96 0.61 -3.71
CA THR A 66 10.00 0.43 -2.59
C THR A 66 9.75 1.70 -1.81
N GLN A 67 10.78 2.48 -1.49
CA GLN A 67 10.64 3.75 -0.80
C GLN A 67 9.87 4.76 -1.67
N VAL A 68 10.24 4.91 -2.94
CA VAL A 68 9.56 5.83 -3.88
C VAL A 68 8.11 5.41 -4.12
N THR A 69 7.88 4.11 -4.33
CA THR A 69 6.56 3.52 -4.54
C THR A 69 5.69 3.68 -3.30
N SER A 70 6.23 3.45 -2.09
CA SER A 70 5.49 3.64 -0.84
C SER A 70 5.10 5.09 -0.62
N LEU A 71 6.00 6.05 -0.87
CA LEU A 71 5.72 7.48 -0.81
C LEU A 71 4.60 7.87 -1.78
N PHE A 72 4.68 7.39 -3.02
CA PHE A 72 3.68 7.67 -4.03
C PHE A 72 2.30 7.10 -3.65
N LEU A 73 2.25 5.86 -3.13
CA LEU A 73 1.00 5.25 -2.68
C LEU A 73 0.42 5.92 -1.43
N ILE A 74 1.25 6.49 -0.54
CA ILE A 74 0.80 7.33 0.59
C ILE A 74 0.02 8.53 0.07
N LEU A 75 0.56 9.25 -0.93
CA LEU A 75 -0.12 10.40 -1.52
C LEU A 75 -1.46 10.00 -2.15
N ILE A 76 -1.53 8.85 -2.83
CA ILE A 76 -2.77 8.31 -3.39
C ILE A 76 -3.78 7.99 -2.29
N VAL A 77 -3.36 7.39 -1.19
CA VAL A 77 -4.24 7.07 -0.05
C VAL A 77 -4.81 8.34 0.56
N ILE A 78 -3.97 9.33 0.82
CA ILE A 78 -4.39 10.63 1.38
C ILE A 78 -5.39 11.30 0.43
N PHE A 79 -5.10 11.36 -0.87
CA PHE A 79 -6.00 11.92 -1.86
C PHE A 79 -7.38 11.23 -1.85
N ASN A 80 -7.40 9.89 -1.86
CA ASN A 80 -8.64 9.12 -1.84
C ASN A 80 -9.42 9.30 -0.53
N LEU A 81 -8.73 9.42 0.60
CA LEU A 81 -9.35 9.67 1.90
C LEU A 81 -10.03 11.06 1.91
N ILE A 82 -9.31 12.10 1.45
CA ILE A 82 -9.84 13.46 1.34
C ILE A 82 -11.05 13.51 0.40
N ASP A 83 -11.00 12.86 -0.77
CA ASP A 83 -12.13 12.80 -1.70
C ASP A 83 -13.36 12.15 -1.05
N ARG A 84 -13.17 11.05 -0.31
CA ARG A 84 -14.28 10.37 0.39
C ARG A 84 -14.88 11.20 1.51
N ILE A 85 -14.06 11.91 2.28
CA ILE A 85 -14.53 12.83 3.33
C ILE A 85 -15.35 13.95 2.70
N ARG A 86 -14.85 14.60 1.64
CA ARG A 86 -15.57 15.67 0.92
C ARG A 86 -16.91 15.20 0.35
N MET A 87 -16.95 13.96 -0.14
CA MET A 87 -18.17 13.38 -0.71
C MET A 87 -19.14 12.82 0.35
N LYS A 88 -18.82 12.90 1.64
CA LYS A 88 -19.59 12.29 2.75
C LYS A 88 -19.90 10.80 2.54
N LYS A 89 -18.98 10.07 1.90
CA LYS A 89 -19.10 8.64 1.56
C LYS A 89 -18.13 7.77 2.36
N LEU A 90 -17.62 8.28 3.47
CA LEU A 90 -16.69 7.56 4.32
C LEU A 90 -17.49 6.66 5.27
N GLU A 91 -17.47 5.37 5.01
CA GLU A 91 -17.94 4.35 5.95
C GLU A 91 -16.86 4.12 7.02
N GLU A 92 -17.25 3.91 8.28
CA GLU A 92 -16.31 3.70 9.40
C GLU A 92 -15.31 2.57 9.14
N ASN A 93 -15.78 1.43 8.63
CA ASN A 93 -14.91 0.30 8.28
C ASN A 93 -13.85 0.66 7.23
N LYS A 94 -14.13 1.61 6.34
CA LYS A 94 -13.18 2.05 5.31
C LYS A 94 -12.13 3.00 5.87
N LEU A 95 -12.48 3.83 6.86
CA LEU A 95 -11.51 4.68 7.54
C LEU A 95 -10.41 3.84 8.20
N ASN A 96 -10.79 2.76 8.89
CA ASN A 96 -9.85 1.84 9.54
C ASN A 96 -8.87 1.23 8.52
N ILE A 97 -9.35 0.86 7.33
CA ILE A 97 -8.51 0.34 6.26
C ILE A 97 -7.51 1.41 5.77
N TYR A 98 -7.93 2.66 5.62
CA TYR A 98 -7.05 3.74 5.20
C TYR A 98 -5.95 4.05 6.22
N ILE A 99 -6.30 4.07 7.51
CA ILE A 99 -5.33 4.26 8.60
C ILE A 99 -4.32 3.09 8.61
N LEU A 100 -4.80 1.85 8.50
CA LEU A 100 -3.95 0.67 8.46
C LEU A 100 -3.01 0.67 7.25
N LEU A 101 -3.50 1.04 6.07
CA LEU A 101 -2.66 1.20 4.87
C LEU A 101 -1.60 2.29 5.04
N LEU A 102 -1.94 3.43 5.62
CA LEU A 102 -0.96 4.48 5.90
C LEU A 102 0.13 3.99 6.84
N GLY A 103 -0.25 3.27 7.92
CA GLY A 103 0.71 2.66 8.84
C GLY A 103 1.66 1.68 8.13
N ILE A 104 1.11 0.81 7.27
CA ILE A 104 1.91 -0.14 6.48
C ILE A 104 2.87 0.60 5.54
N LEU A 105 2.38 1.58 4.79
CA LEU A 105 3.19 2.29 3.80
C LEU A 105 4.27 3.15 4.46
N LEU A 106 3.98 3.80 5.60
CA LEU A 106 4.97 4.51 6.39
C LEU A 106 6.04 3.55 6.94
N SER A 107 5.62 2.37 7.41
CA SER A 107 6.56 1.33 7.84
C SER A 107 7.47 0.88 6.69
N LEU A 108 6.93 0.70 5.48
CA LEU A 108 7.71 0.35 4.28
C LEU A 108 8.63 1.48 3.81
N LEU A 109 8.18 2.74 3.90
CA LEU A 109 8.99 3.91 3.57
C LEU A 109 10.25 3.98 4.46
N LEU A 110 10.10 3.70 5.76
CA LEU A 110 11.19 3.74 6.74
C LEU A 110 12.06 2.47 6.72
N SER A 111 11.45 1.30 6.54
CA SER A 111 12.15 0.01 6.62
C SER A 111 12.76 -0.44 5.29
N GLY A 112 12.34 0.17 4.17
CA GLY A 112 12.80 -0.16 2.83
C GLY A 112 12.21 -1.46 2.27
N ALA A 113 12.96 -2.11 1.39
CA ALA A 113 12.45 -3.18 0.55
C ALA A 113 12.39 -4.56 1.25
N GLY A 114 13.35 -4.86 2.13
CA GLY A 114 13.47 -6.16 2.80
C GLY A 114 13.75 -7.33 1.85
N PHE A 115 13.41 -8.55 2.27
CA PHE A 115 13.72 -9.80 1.55
C PHE A 115 13.07 -9.93 0.16
N LEU A 116 13.77 -10.52 -0.82
CA LEU A 116 13.28 -10.74 -2.20
C LEU A 116 12.87 -9.46 -2.93
N ALA A 117 13.44 -8.32 -2.57
CA ALA A 117 13.26 -7.10 -3.32
C ALA A 117 14.16 -7.09 -4.56
N ILE A 118 13.60 -6.64 -5.70
CA ILE A 118 14.38 -6.34 -6.90
C ILE A 118 15.27 -5.12 -6.68
N ASP A 119 14.83 -4.18 -5.82
CA ASP A 119 15.72 -3.21 -5.17
C ASP A 119 16.67 -3.94 -4.21
N MET A 120 17.62 -4.69 -4.76
CA MET A 120 18.78 -5.07 -3.98
C MET A 120 19.49 -3.77 -3.55
N PRO A 121 19.80 -3.62 -2.26
CA PRO A 121 20.62 -2.50 -1.83
C PRO A 121 21.99 -2.61 -2.52
N LEU A 122 22.46 -1.50 -3.06
CA LEU A 122 23.90 -1.23 -3.07
C LEU A 122 24.39 -1.21 -1.61
#